data_AF-A0AB33ZBI8-F1
#
_entry.id   AF-A0AB33ZBI8-F1
#
_cell.length_a   1.000
_cell.length_b   1.000
_cell.length_c   1.000
_cell.angle_alpha   90.00
_cell.angle_beta   90.00
_cell.angle_gamma   90.00
#
_symmetry.space_group_name_H-M   'P 1'
#
loop_
_entity.id
_entity.type
_entity.pdbx_description
1 polymer ?
#
loop_
_entity_poly.entity_id
_entity_poly.type
_entity_poly.pdbx_seq_one_letter_code
_entity_poly.pdbx_strand_id
1 'polypeptide(L)'
;MSQKEHGEVRSTSGTLKGIYHYLDSPSPHLFPFVFISNVTDSLQMFRVCKNGKPIAFPLLLPNQYKIVYIKDFQNVSSCDEITVTEHLEEYIYDES
;
A
#
# COMPACT_ATOMS: atom_id res chain seq x y z
N MET A 1 9.45 -10.51 17.38
CA MET A 1 9.24 -9.05 17.50
C MET A 1 8.47 -8.62 16.27
N SER A 2 7.25 -8.10 16.41
CA SER A 2 6.47 -7.60 15.26
C SER A 2 7.18 -6.34 14.74
N GLN A 3 7.79 -6.43 13.57
CA GLN A 3 8.36 -5.27 12.91
C GLN A 3 7.20 -4.50 12.30
N LYS A 4 6.83 -3.41 12.96
CA LYS A 4 5.89 -2.43 12.42
C LYS A 4 6.69 -1.49 11.54
N GLU A 5 6.61 -1.67 10.23
CA GLU A 5 7.26 -0.76 9.28
C GLU A 5 6.31 0.40 8.97
N HIS A 6 6.80 1.62 9.16
CA HIS A 6 6.16 2.87 8.74
C HIS A 6 6.91 3.34 7.50
N GLY A 7 6.20 3.61 6.41
CA GLY A 7 6.78 4.30 5.26
C GLY A 7 5.93 5.47 4.76
N GLU A 8 6.60 6.42 4.12
CA GLU A 8 5.98 7.48 3.34
C GLU A 8 5.93 7.06 1.87
N VAL A 9 4.82 7.36 1.20
CA VAL A 9 4.72 7.27 -0.24
C VAL A 9 4.92 8.67 -0.80
N ARG A 10 6.02 8.87 -1.52
CA ARG A 10 6.34 10.15 -2.18
C ARG A 10 6.34 9.98 -3.68
N SER A 11 5.98 11.05 -4.38
CA SER A 11 6.14 11.13 -5.82
C SER A 11 7.60 11.24 -6.24
N THR A 12 7.84 11.14 -7.55
CA THR A 12 9.16 11.39 -8.15
C THR A 12 9.70 12.80 -7.83
N SER A 13 8.80 13.78 -7.68
CA SER A 13 9.13 15.14 -7.25
C SER A 13 9.31 15.30 -5.72
N GLY A 14 9.19 14.21 -4.95
CA GLY A 14 9.31 14.21 -3.49
C GLY A 14 8.05 14.66 -2.74
N THR A 15 6.95 14.92 -3.44
CA THR A 15 5.68 15.33 -2.82
C THR A 15 5.08 14.16 -2.06
N LEU A 16 4.64 14.37 -0.82
CA LEU A 16 3.98 13.33 -0.03
C LEU A 16 2.60 13.01 -0.62
N LYS A 17 2.36 11.73 -0.91
CA LYS A 17 1.11 11.21 -1.49
C LYS A 17 0.34 10.35 -0.50
N GLY A 18 1.06 9.61 0.33
CA GLY A 18 0.44 8.75 1.32
C GLY A 18 1.38 8.37 2.43
N ILE A 19 0.80 7.75 3.46
CA ILE A 19 1.54 7.12 4.55
C ILE A 19 1.04 5.68 4.62
N TYR A 20 1.92 4.75 4.91
CA TYR A 20 1.53 3.37 5.14
C TYR A 20 2.18 2.77 6.38
N HIS A 21 1.46 1.79 6.94
CA HIS A 21 1.98 0.92 7.97
C HIS A 21 1.81 -0.52 7.53
N TYR A 22 2.91 -1.25 7.46
CA TYR A 22 2.88 -2.70 7.38
C TYR A 22 2.93 -3.29 8.77
N LEU A 23 1.97 -4.16 9.07
CA LEU A 23 2.00 -4.97 10.29
C LEU A 23 2.18 -6.42 9.86
N ASP A 24 3.40 -6.92 10.08
CA ASP A 24 3.65 -8.35 10.09
C ASP A 24 2.89 -8.98 11.25
N SER A 25 2.29 -10.14 11.01
CA SER A 25 1.31 -10.70 11.92
C SER A 25 1.97 -11.13 13.23
N PRO A 26 1.56 -10.55 14.38
CA PRO A 26 2.09 -10.97 15.68
C PRO A 26 1.43 -12.26 16.21
N SER A 27 0.44 -12.83 15.50
CA SER A 27 -0.38 -13.95 15.97
C SER A 27 -0.84 -14.82 14.80
N PRO A 28 -0.88 -16.16 14.95
CA PRO A 28 -1.34 -17.07 13.89
C PRO A 28 -2.80 -16.83 13.44
N HIS A 29 -3.57 -16.01 14.15
CA HIS A 29 -4.96 -15.66 13.81
C HIS A 29 -5.12 -14.27 13.18
N LEU A 30 -4.07 -13.45 13.16
CA LEU A 30 -4.06 -12.18 12.46
C LEU A 30 -3.41 -12.39 11.10
N PHE A 31 -3.99 -11.83 10.05
CA PHE A 31 -3.37 -11.85 8.73
C PHE A 31 -2.52 -10.60 8.56
N PRO A 32 -1.35 -10.68 7.91
CA PRO A 32 -0.56 -9.50 7.59
C PRO A 32 -1.39 -8.53 6.76
N PHE A 33 -1.29 -7.24 7.07
CA PHE A 33 -2.02 -6.19 6.38
C PHE A 33 -1.20 -4.93 6.23
N VAL A 34 -1.53 -4.16 5.20
CA VAL A 34 -1.03 -2.81 4.99
C VAL A 34 -2.18 -1.83 5.25
N PHE A 35 -1.98 -0.93 6.20
CA PHE A 35 -2.80 0.26 6.34
C PHE A 35 -2.21 1.34 5.43
N ILE A 36 -3.04 1.97 4.60
CA ILE A 36 -2.60 3.02 3.67
C ILE A 36 -3.55 4.21 3.81
N SER A 37 -3.01 5.41 3.93
CA SER A 37 -3.75 6.66 3.90
C SER A 37 -3.35 7.52 2.71
N ASN A 38 -4.34 8.01 1.97
CA ASN A 38 -4.16 9.08 1.00
C ASN A 38 -4.15 10.41 1.77
N VAL A 39 -3.05 11.17 1.67
CA VAL A 39 -2.91 12.48 2.34
C VAL A 39 -3.09 13.65 1.38
N THR A 40 -3.52 13.40 0.16
CA THR A 40 -3.76 14.44 -0.85
C THR A 40 -5.25 14.75 -1.00
N ASP A 41 -5.51 15.88 -1.65
CA ASP A 41 -6.85 16.32 -2.05
C ASP A 41 -7.31 15.71 -3.40
N SER A 42 -6.60 14.70 -3.90
CA SER A 42 -6.89 14.05 -5.18
C SER A 42 -7.03 12.54 -5.01
N LEU A 43 -7.73 11.90 -5.94
CA LEU A 43 -7.77 10.44 -6.05
C LEU A 43 -6.34 9.92 -6.22
N GLN A 44 -5.93 8.94 -5.42
CA GLN A 44 -4.62 8.31 -5.51
C GLN A 44 -4.76 6.80 -5.66
N MET A 45 -4.04 6.23 -6.62
CA MET A 45 -3.81 4.80 -6.67
C MET A 45 -2.41 4.51 -6.11
N PHE A 46 -2.33 3.54 -5.22
CA PHE A 46 -1.05 3.07 -4.69
C PHE A 46 -0.73 1.69 -5.23
N ARG A 47 0.54 1.31 -5.16
CA ARG A 47 1.00 -0.07 -5.41
C ARG A 47 1.53 -0.63 -4.11
N VAL A 48 0.88 -1.68 -3.61
CA VAL A 48 1.46 -2.52 -2.56
C VAL A 48 2.40 -3.50 -3.24
N CYS A 49 3.65 -3.53 -2.82
CA CYS A 49 4.70 -4.33 -3.42
C CYS A 49 5.22 -5.37 -2.43
N LYS A 50 5.49 -6.57 -2.93
CA LYS A 50 6.26 -7.62 -2.25
C LYS A 50 7.59 -7.78 -2.97
N ASN A 51 8.71 -7.56 -2.28
CA ASN A 51 10.06 -7.61 -2.84
C ASN A 51 10.19 -6.80 -4.15
N GLY A 52 9.64 -5.58 -4.15
CA GLY A 52 9.61 -4.69 -5.31
C GLY A 52 8.58 -5.02 -6.39
N LYS A 53 7.87 -6.15 -6.31
CA LYS A 53 6.84 -6.54 -7.28
C LYS A 53 5.43 -6.15 -6.81
N PRO A 54 4.61 -5.43 -7.60
CA PRO A 54 3.24 -5.09 -7.23
C PRO A 54 2.36 -6.33 -7.04
N ILE A 55 1.58 -6.33 -5.97
CA ILE A 55 0.62 -7.40 -5.62
C ILE A 55 -0.80 -6.89 -5.40
N ALA A 56 -0.98 -5.60 -5.11
CA ALA A 56 -2.30 -4.97 -5.00
C ALA A 56 -2.25 -3.49 -5.40
N PHE A 57 -3.37 -2.99 -5.91
CA PHE A 57 -3.52 -1.63 -6.45
C PHE A 57 -4.68 -0.89 -5.78
N PRO A 58 -4.58 -0.53 -4.49
CA PRO A 58 -5.65 0.15 -3.79
C PRO A 58 -5.84 1.58 -4.31
N LEU A 59 -7.06 1.86 -4.76
CA LEU A 59 -7.54 3.20 -5.12
C LEU A 59 -8.21 3.86 -3.93
N LEU A 60 -7.74 5.06 -3.54
CA LEU A 60 -8.20 5.81 -2.37
C LEU A 60 -8.65 7.22 -2.77
N LEU A 61 -9.87 7.58 -2.39
CA LEU A 61 -10.37 8.95 -2.49
C LEU A 61 -9.54 9.91 -1.62
N PRO A 62 -9.63 11.23 -1.86
CA PRO A 62 -8.96 12.24 -1.05
C PRO A 62 -9.16 12.03 0.45
N ASN A 63 -8.07 12.15 1.22
CA ASN A 63 -8.09 12.11 2.69
C ASN A 63 -8.70 10.83 3.30
N GLN A 64 -8.79 9.73 2.54
CA GLN A 64 -9.28 8.44 3.01
C GLN A 64 -8.15 7.47 3.33
N TYR A 65 -8.49 6.41 4.07
CA TYR A 65 -7.60 5.29 4.34
C TYR A 65 -8.23 3.96 3.93
N LYS A 66 -7.39 2.94 3.75
CA LYS A 66 -7.80 1.57 3.45
C LYS A 66 -6.88 0.57 4.13
N ILE A 67 -7.45 -0.56 4.54
CA ILE A 67 -6.69 -1.73 4.98
C ILE A 67 -6.67 -2.72 3.81
N VAL A 68 -5.48 -3.15 3.43
CA VAL A 68 -5.25 -4.19 2.42
C VAL A 68 -4.73 -5.44 3.14
N TYR A 69 -5.56 -6.48 3.20
CA TYR A 69 -5.15 -7.78 3.72
C TYR A 69 -4.29 -8.49 2.68
N ILE A 70 -3.04 -8.81 3.01
CA ILE A 70 -2.09 -9.32 2.00
C ILE A 70 -2.27 -10.82 1.75
N LYS A 71 -2.95 -11.52 2.68
CA LYS A 71 -3.26 -12.96 2.56
C LYS A 71 -3.92 -13.32 1.21
N ASP A 72 -4.69 -12.38 0.66
CA ASP A 72 -5.50 -12.60 -0.52
C ASP A 72 -4.69 -12.43 -1.82
N PHE A 73 -3.48 -11.90 -1.74
CA PHE A 73 -2.72 -11.47 -2.92
C PHE A 73 -1.57 -12.41 -3.28
N GLN A 74 -0.77 -12.92 -2.34
CA GLN A 74 0.21 -14.04 -2.49
C GLN A 74 0.68 -14.56 -1.12
N ASN A 75 1.30 -15.75 -1.05
CA ASN A 75 1.95 -16.28 0.17
C ASN A 75 3.06 -15.33 0.66
N VAL A 76 2.75 -14.43 1.58
CA VAL A 76 3.71 -13.55 2.25
C VAL A 76 4.45 -14.35 3.33
N SER A 77 5.77 -14.20 3.34
CA SER A 77 6.71 -14.77 4.29
C SER A 77 7.27 -13.66 5.17
N SER A 78 7.76 -14.01 6.37
CA SER A 78 8.45 -13.08 7.27
C SER A 78 9.74 -12.48 6.69
N CYS A 79 10.28 -13.08 5.61
CA CYS A 79 11.46 -12.58 4.91
C CYS A 79 11.13 -11.66 3.73
N ASP A 80 9.84 -11.47 3.41
CA ASP A 80 9.44 -10.59 2.32
C ASP A 80 9.45 -9.13 2.79
N GLU A 81 9.98 -8.25 1.93
CA GLU A 81 9.87 -6.81 2.09
C GLU A 81 8.52 -6.33 1.53
N ILE A 82 7.73 -5.65 2.37
CA ILE A 82 6.45 -5.07 1.97
C ILE A 82 6.56 -3.56 1.94
N THR A 83 6.40 -2.98 0.75
CA THR A 83 6.45 -1.53 0.55
C THR A 83 5.18 -1.03 -0.14
N VAL A 84 4.94 0.29 -0.04
CA VAL A 84 3.93 0.97 -0.82
C VAL A 84 4.57 2.07 -1.63
N THR A 85 4.22 2.15 -2.91
CA THR A 85 4.73 3.16 -3.84
C THR A 85 3.59 3.87 -4.55
N GLU A 86 3.86 5.07 -5.07
CA GLU A 86 2.91 5.77 -5.94
C GLU A 86 2.68 4.93 -7.20
N HIS A 87 1.44 4.88 -7.68
CA HIS A 87 1.14 4.35 -9.00
C HIS A 87 1.26 5.48 -10.03
N LEU A 88 2.15 5.32 -11.02
CA LEU A 88 2.51 6.37 -11.98
C LEU A 88 1.84 6.21 -13.36
N GLU A 89 1.16 5.09 -13.62
CA GLU A 89 0.50 4.92 -14.92
C GLU A 89 -0.79 5.75 -14.93
N GLU A 90 -0.88 6.64 -15.93
CA GLU A 90 -2.09 7.40 -16.22
C GLU A 90 -3.15 6.44 -16.78
N TYR A 91 -4.29 6.33 -16.10
CA TYR A 91 -5.45 5.69 -16.70
C TYR A 91 -6.31 6.74 -17.39
N ILE A 92 -6.52 6.56 -18.69
CA ILE A 92 -7.68 7.10 -19.39
C ILE A 92 -8.85 6.21 -18.98
N TYR A 93 -9.78 6.76 -18.21
CA TYR A 93 -11.05 6.08 -17.98
C TYR A 93 -11.87 6.20 -19.26
N ASP A 94 -12.22 5.08 -19.89
CA ASP A 94 -13.28 5.09 -20.90
C ASP A 94 -14.56 5.48 -20.18
N GLU A 95 -15.06 6.70 -20.44
CA GLU A 95 -16.40 7.12 -20.05
C GLU A 95 -17.40 6.26 -20.83
N SER A 96 -17.72 5.08 -20.28
CA SER A 96 -18.71 4.14 -20.81
C SER A 96 -20.09 4.40 -20.20
#